data_AF-A0A6G7YMK3-F1
#
_entry.id   AF-A0A6G7YMK3-F1
#
_cell.length_a   1.000
_cell.length_b   1.000
_cell.length_c   1.000
_cell.angle_alpha   90.00
_cell.angle_beta   90.00
_cell.angle_gamma   90.00
#
_symmetry.space_group_name_H-M   'P 1'
#
loop_
_entity.id
_entity.type
_entity.pdbx_description
1 polymer ?
#
loop_
_entity_poly.entity_id
_entity_poly.type
_entity_poly.pdbx_seq_one_letter_code
_entity_poly.pdbx_strand_id
1 'polypeptide(L)'
;MDNLTHSLAGWVLGQAGLKNRTRKGLTALILGANMPDIDVFFGSAPWQPLATHRGFTHGLVGGVLMMPPILFGLLWLLDRWQQGHDRQFKSGLPLRPWWLLALCYLGALTHPFLDLLTTYSVQLFSPLSARWYHADGLFIIDLFLWILLGASVFWSKRQEKRGRADWPRVAQNAIGIAVAYIALNLLISDRAEAAVRKRAPTAQAIFTSPPPALFWRRDLTWREGDCYRWSKWDPVAGMCPASRCTPNGMADPYVREALRREPALRKFLRWSVMPLASSEASLCEIRVQIGDARYMQLRGRSGLMREAVIPTGAPGCPPTG
;
A
#
# COMPACT_ATOMS: atom_id res chain seq x y z
N MET A 1 0.30 2.29 1.46
CA MET A 1 0.94 3.52 1.90
C MET A 1 2.29 3.20 2.47
N ASP A 2 3.11 4.22 2.64
CA ASP A 2 4.42 4.10 3.26
C ASP A 2 4.33 4.05 4.80
N ASN A 3 5.35 3.45 5.43
CA ASN A 3 5.42 3.25 6.88
C ASN A 3 5.46 4.56 7.68
N LEU A 4 5.90 5.68 7.08
CA LEU A 4 5.86 6.98 7.73
C LEU A 4 4.40 7.45 7.86
N THR A 5 3.58 7.30 6.83
CA THR A 5 2.13 7.60 6.92
C THR A 5 1.45 6.76 8.00
N HIS A 6 1.72 5.45 8.05
CA HIS A 6 1.15 4.56 9.08
C HIS A 6 1.58 4.96 10.50
N SER A 7 2.85 5.27 10.68
CA SER A 7 3.39 5.76 11.95
C SER A 7 2.76 7.10 12.37
N LEU A 8 2.61 8.03 11.44
CA LEU A 8 1.96 9.33 11.68
C LEU A 8 0.47 9.16 12.02
N ALA A 9 -0.26 8.28 11.35
CA ALA A 9 -1.66 7.98 11.66
C ALA A 9 -1.82 7.45 13.09
N GLY A 10 -1.01 6.45 13.47
CA GLY A 10 -0.97 5.93 14.85
C GLY A 10 -0.59 7.00 15.87
N TRP A 11 0.36 7.89 15.53
CA TRP A 11 0.77 8.98 16.41
C TRP A 11 -0.32 10.03 16.57
N VAL A 12 -0.98 10.45 15.49
CA VAL A 12 -2.10 11.41 15.52
C VAL A 12 -3.26 10.86 16.36
N LEU A 13 -3.60 9.58 16.23
CA LEU A 13 -4.57 8.92 17.11
C LEU A 13 -4.14 8.99 18.58
N GLY A 14 -2.85 8.77 18.86
CA GLY A 14 -2.30 8.93 20.20
C GLY A 14 -2.45 10.37 20.70
N GLN A 15 -2.18 11.34 19.84
CA GLN A 15 -2.33 12.77 20.12
C GLN A 15 -3.78 13.24 20.20
N ALA A 16 -4.75 12.49 19.69
CA ALA A 16 -6.16 12.77 19.89
C ALA A 16 -6.64 12.47 21.33
N GLY A 17 -5.74 12.00 22.20
CA GLY A 17 -5.98 11.70 23.62
C GLY A 17 -5.90 10.22 23.96
N LEU A 18 -5.84 9.33 22.95
CA LEU A 18 -5.87 7.89 23.17
C LEU A 18 -4.61 7.36 23.86
N LYS A 19 -3.46 8.02 23.68
CA LYS A 19 -2.21 7.61 24.35
C LYS A 19 -2.29 7.68 25.88
N ASN A 20 -3.22 8.46 26.43
CA ASN A 20 -3.37 8.64 27.88
C ASN A 20 -4.29 7.60 28.54
N ARG A 21 -4.89 6.69 27.75
CA ARG A 21 -5.80 5.66 28.27
C ARG A 21 -5.09 4.54 29.01
N THR A 22 -3.84 4.27 28.66
CA THR A 22 -3.01 3.24 29.29
C THR A 22 -1.54 3.58 29.10
N ARG A 23 -0.70 3.12 30.02
CA ARG A 23 0.74 3.01 29.77
C ARG A 23 1.00 2.25 28.45
N LYS A 24 2.02 2.68 27.71
CA LYS A 24 2.39 2.18 26.36
C LYS A 24 1.34 2.42 25.26
N GLY A 25 0.29 3.22 25.51
CA GLY A 25 -0.77 3.46 24.52
C GLY A 25 -0.29 4.04 23.19
N LEU A 26 0.63 5.01 23.22
CA LEU A 26 1.23 5.56 21.99
C LEU A 26 2.02 4.49 21.21
N THR A 27 2.79 3.67 21.93
CA THR A 27 3.57 2.58 21.34
C THR A 27 2.66 1.55 20.69
N ALA A 28 1.56 1.18 21.35
CA ALA A 28 0.56 0.26 20.81
C ALA A 28 -0.05 0.77 19.50
N LEU A 29 -0.36 2.06 19.41
CA LEU A 29 -0.90 2.66 18.19
C LEU A 29 0.11 2.69 17.04
N ILE A 30 1.34 3.16 17.29
CA ILE A 30 2.37 3.28 16.25
C ILE A 30 2.85 1.90 15.78
N LEU A 31 3.18 1.01 16.73
CA LEU A 31 3.62 -0.34 16.37
C LEU A 31 2.48 -1.16 15.77
N GLY A 32 1.27 -1.03 16.30
CA GLY A 32 0.09 -1.68 15.72
C GLY A 32 -0.13 -1.28 14.26
N ALA A 33 0.02 0.01 13.95
CA ALA A 33 -0.12 0.52 12.58
C ALA A 33 0.99 0.06 11.61
N ASN A 34 2.14 -0.41 12.09
CA ASN A 34 3.25 -0.89 11.25
C ASN A 34 3.45 -2.40 11.34
N MET A 35 2.68 -3.09 12.19
CA MET A 35 2.86 -4.51 12.44
C MET A 35 2.60 -5.39 11.20
N PRO A 36 1.65 -5.07 10.32
CA PRO A 36 1.50 -5.79 9.04
C PRO A 36 2.78 -5.82 8.20
N ASP A 37 3.58 -4.76 8.21
CA ASP A 37 4.82 -4.63 7.42
C ASP A 37 6.00 -5.44 7.97
N ILE A 38 5.88 -6.10 9.12
CA ILE A 38 6.98 -6.90 9.69
C ILE A 38 7.32 -8.09 8.77
N ASP A 39 6.43 -8.48 7.87
CA ASP A 39 6.70 -9.49 6.84
C ASP A 39 7.86 -9.16 5.90
N VAL A 40 8.29 -7.89 5.81
CA VAL A 40 9.56 -7.45 5.18
C VAL A 40 10.76 -8.21 5.74
N PHE A 41 10.73 -8.57 7.02
CA PHE A 41 11.83 -9.28 7.67
C PHE A 41 11.74 -10.81 7.55
N PHE A 42 10.58 -11.35 7.12
CA PHE A 42 10.35 -12.79 7.01
C PHE A 42 10.39 -13.31 5.55
N GLY A 43 10.54 -12.43 4.57
CA GLY A 43 10.73 -12.77 3.15
C GLY A 43 12.17 -13.21 2.83
N SER A 44 12.36 -14.23 2.01
CA SER A 44 13.69 -14.82 1.72
C SER A 44 14.55 -14.05 0.70
N ALA A 45 14.31 -12.76 0.46
CA ALA A 45 15.25 -11.85 -0.23
C ALA A 45 14.82 -10.39 -0.04
N PRO A 46 15.75 -9.41 -0.06
CA PRO A 46 15.45 -8.00 0.21
C PRO A 46 14.46 -7.31 -0.76
N TRP A 47 14.01 -7.99 -1.83
CA TRP A 47 13.06 -7.45 -2.82
C TRP A 47 12.15 -8.53 -3.44
N GLN A 48 11.76 -9.56 -2.67
CA GLN A 48 10.66 -10.43 -3.09
C GLN A 48 9.39 -9.58 -3.28
N PRO A 49 8.56 -9.86 -4.30
CA PRO A 49 7.62 -8.88 -4.83
C PRO A 49 6.71 -8.33 -3.72
N LEU A 50 6.29 -7.06 -3.84
CA LEU A 50 5.21 -6.43 -3.05
C LEU A 50 4.00 -7.37 -2.84
N ALA A 51 3.82 -8.35 -3.75
CA ALA A 51 3.02 -9.56 -3.66
C ALA A 51 3.04 -10.32 -2.32
N THR A 52 4.19 -10.45 -1.67
CA THR A 52 4.30 -11.16 -0.38
C THR A 52 3.92 -10.23 0.77
N HIS A 53 4.16 -8.92 0.60
CA HIS A 53 3.89 -7.91 1.61
C HIS A 53 2.38 -7.70 1.81
N ARG A 54 1.57 -7.53 0.75
CA ARG A 54 0.17 -7.08 0.93
C ARG A 54 -0.88 -8.20 0.95
N GLY A 55 -0.44 -9.41 1.30
CA GLY A 55 -1.25 -10.62 1.38
C GLY A 55 -1.83 -10.83 2.78
N PHE A 56 -1.54 -11.99 3.38
CA PHE A 56 -2.11 -12.45 4.64
C PHE A 56 -1.94 -11.46 5.82
N THR A 57 -0.75 -10.88 5.97
CA THR A 57 -0.39 -9.94 7.04
C THR A 57 -1.13 -8.61 6.96
N HIS A 58 -1.61 -8.23 5.77
CA HIS A 58 -2.41 -7.04 5.54
C HIS A 58 -3.91 -7.37 5.41
N GLY A 59 -4.28 -8.64 5.50
CA GLY A 59 -5.67 -9.08 5.55
C GLY A 59 -6.28 -8.93 6.95
N LEU A 60 -7.61 -9.07 7.04
CA LEU A 60 -8.35 -9.02 8.30
C LEU A 60 -7.94 -10.16 9.25
N VAL A 61 -7.61 -11.34 8.72
CA VAL A 61 -7.23 -12.50 9.54
C VAL A 61 -5.82 -12.33 10.11
N GLY A 62 -4.80 -12.17 9.25
CA GLY A 62 -3.42 -12.03 9.71
C GLY A 62 -3.18 -10.71 10.43
N GLY A 63 -3.43 -9.59 9.75
CA GLY A 63 -3.08 -8.25 10.25
C GLY A 63 -3.95 -7.72 11.37
N VAL A 64 -5.27 -7.95 11.30
CA VAL A 64 -6.21 -7.35 12.26
C VAL A 64 -6.59 -8.32 13.37
N LEU A 65 -6.82 -9.60 13.10
CA LEU A 65 -7.25 -10.55 14.13
C LEU A 65 -6.06 -11.15 14.90
N MET A 66 -5.00 -11.60 14.23
CA MET A 66 -3.91 -12.34 14.88
C MET A 66 -2.81 -11.46 15.46
N MET A 67 -2.41 -10.42 14.73
CA MET A 67 -1.25 -9.61 15.10
C MET A 67 -1.47 -8.73 16.36
N PRO A 68 -2.64 -8.09 16.61
CA PRO A 68 -2.84 -7.27 17.81
C PRO A 68 -2.70 -8.01 19.15
N PRO A 69 -3.21 -9.24 19.33
CA PRO A 69 -2.92 -10.06 20.50
C PRO A 69 -1.42 -10.33 20.70
N ILE A 70 -0.66 -10.56 19.62
CA ILE A 70 0.79 -10.79 19.67
C ILE A 70 1.50 -9.53 20.19
N LEU A 71 1.21 -8.37 19.59
CA LEU A 71 1.78 -7.09 20.04
C LEU A 71 1.37 -6.76 21.47
N PHE A 72 0.11 -7.02 21.85
CA PHE A 72 -0.34 -6.88 23.22
C PHE A 72 0.52 -7.74 24.17
N GLY A 73 0.73 -9.02 23.86
CA GLY A 73 1.56 -9.93 24.63
C GLY A 73 3.00 -9.42 24.78
N LEU A 74 3.62 -8.97 23.68
CA LEU A 74 4.96 -8.41 23.68
C LEU A 74 5.06 -7.15 24.56
N LEU A 75 4.12 -6.21 24.42
CA LEU A 75 4.10 -4.98 25.22
C LEU A 75 3.80 -5.26 26.70
N TRP A 76 2.98 -6.27 26.99
CA TRP A 76 2.69 -6.73 28.35
C TRP A 76 3.89 -7.42 29.00
N LEU A 77 4.58 -8.31 28.30
CA LEU A 77 5.81 -8.95 28.79
C LEU A 77 6.92 -7.92 29.01
N LEU A 78 7.10 -6.99 28.07
CA LEU A 78 8.02 -5.87 28.23
C LEU A 78 7.67 -5.03 29.47
N ASP A 79 6.38 -4.82 29.74
CA ASP A 79 5.91 -4.12 30.93
C ASP A 79 6.27 -4.86 32.23
N ARG A 80 6.04 -6.18 32.28
CA ARG A 80 6.41 -7.03 33.43
C ARG A 80 7.92 -7.00 33.69
N TRP A 81 8.72 -7.17 32.63
CA TRP A 81 10.17 -7.13 32.72
C TRP A 81 10.68 -5.78 33.23
N GLN A 82 10.11 -4.66 32.75
CA GLN A 82 10.49 -3.31 33.22
C GLN A 82 10.13 -3.05 34.68
N GLN A 83 9.00 -3.56 35.16
CA GLN A 83 8.61 -3.47 36.57
C GLN A 83 9.54 -4.28 37.47
N GLY A 84 9.98 -5.48 37.03
CA GLY A 84 10.93 -6.29 37.79
C GLY A 84 12.35 -5.72 37.87
N HIS A 85 12.64 -4.62 37.15
CA HIS A 85 13.92 -3.92 37.15
C HIS A 85 13.79 -2.47 37.65
N ASP A 86 12.75 -2.17 38.45
CA ASP A 86 12.49 -0.86 39.07
C ASP A 86 12.51 0.34 38.09
N ARG A 87 12.16 0.10 36.81
CA ARG A 87 12.16 1.17 35.81
C ARG A 87 11.01 2.12 36.04
N GLN A 88 11.33 3.39 36.24
CA GLN A 88 10.34 4.47 36.34
C GLN A 88 9.75 4.83 34.97
N PHE A 89 8.43 4.87 34.90
CA PHE A 89 7.71 5.23 33.68
C PHE A 89 7.37 6.72 33.69
N LYS A 90 7.96 7.47 32.74
CA LYS A 90 7.72 8.92 32.57
C LYS A 90 6.23 9.31 32.43
N SER A 91 5.38 8.39 31.97
CA SER A 91 3.95 8.67 31.81
C SER A 91 3.16 8.72 33.12
N GLY A 92 3.62 8.07 34.19
CA GLY A 92 2.84 7.91 35.44
C GLY A 92 1.53 7.10 35.31
N LEU A 93 1.10 6.75 34.09
CA LEU A 93 -0.12 6.02 33.83
C LEU A 93 -0.06 4.55 34.30
N PRO A 94 -1.17 4.00 34.83
CA PRO A 94 -1.28 2.56 35.04
C PRO A 94 -1.37 1.82 33.70
N LEU A 95 -0.92 0.56 33.69
CA LEU A 95 -1.20 -0.34 32.57
C LEU A 95 -2.63 -0.85 32.69
N ARG A 96 -3.47 -0.55 31.69
CA ARG A 96 -4.84 -1.04 31.59
C ARG A 96 -4.93 -2.05 30.44
N PRO A 97 -4.94 -3.38 30.70
CA PRO A 97 -4.83 -4.39 29.65
C PRO A 97 -5.86 -4.25 28.53
N TRP A 98 -7.13 -4.02 28.87
CA TRP A 98 -8.20 -3.84 27.89
C TRP A 98 -7.97 -2.65 26.96
N TRP A 99 -7.49 -1.53 27.51
CA TRP A 99 -7.13 -0.37 26.69
C TRP A 99 -5.89 -0.64 25.84
N LEU A 100 -4.89 -1.37 26.36
CA LEU A 100 -3.71 -1.71 25.58
C LEU A 100 -4.09 -2.56 24.37
N LEU A 101 -4.89 -3.61 24.59
CA LEU A 101 -5.37 -4.48 23.51
C LEU A 101 -6.20 -3.68 22.49
N ALA A 102 -7.14 -2.85 22.95
CA ALA A 102 -7.95 -2.02 22.07
C ALA A 102 -7.12 -1.06 21.20
N LEU A 103 -6.04 -0.48 21.76
CA LEU A 103 -5.14 0.40 21.01
C LEU A 103 -4.26 -0.38 20.01
N CYS A 104 -3.85 -1.62 20.32
CA CYS A 104 -3.19 -2.50 19.35
C CYS A 104 -4.13 -2.78 18.16
N TYR A 105 -5.40 -3.10 18.41
CA TYR A 105 -6.40 -3.32 17.36
C TYR A 105 -6.65 -2.04 16.55
N LEU A 106 -6.81 -0.90 17.22
CA LEU A 106 -7.05 0.36 16.53
C LEU A 106 -5.86 0.74 15.64
N GLY A 107 -4.62 0.58 16.11
CA GLY A 107 -3.42 0.76 15.30
C GLY A 107 -3.44 -0.18 14.08
N ALA A 108 -3.61 -1.48 14.31
CA ALA A 108 -3.61 -2.47 13.24
C ALA A 108 -4.71 -2.26 12.20
N LEU A 109 -5.91 -1.83 12.60
CA LEU A 109 -7.02 -1.52 11.69
C LEU A 109 -6.72 -0.36 10.74
N THR A 110 -5.95 0.64 11.18
CA THR A 110 -5.62 1.79 10.31
C THR A 110 -4.78 1.38 9.10
N HIS A 111 -4.00 0.32 9.22
CA HIS A 111 -3.08 -0.11 8.18
C HIS A 111 -3.79 -0.61 6.90
N PRO A 112 -4.58 -1.70 6.92
CA PRO A 112 -5.30 -2.17 5.73
C PRO A 112 -6.32 -1.16 5.22
N PHE A 113 -6.89 -0.32 6.11
CA PHE A 113 -7.78 0.75 5.71
C PHE A 113 -7.08 1.80 4.83
N LEU A 114 -5.91 2.30 5.26
CA LEU A 114 -5.14 3.25 4.46
C LEU A 114 -4.57 2.61 3.20
N ASP A 115 -4.22 1.33 3.25
CA ASP A 115 -3.75 0.58 2.09
C ASP A 115 -4.82 0.38 1.02
N LEU A 116 -6.07 0.12 1.44
CA LEU A 116 -7.22 0.01 0.55
C LEU A 116 -7.44 1.28 -0.28
N LEU A 117 -7.07 2.45 0.25
CA LEU A 117 -7.22 3.74 -0.44
C LEU A 117 -6.22 3.93 -1.58
N THR A 118 -5.24 3.04 -1.76
CA THR A 118 -4.21 3.15 -2.79
C THR A 118 -4.49 2.21 -3.98
N THR A 119 -3.87 2.49 -5.13
CA THR A 119 -3.97 1.64 -6.33
C THR A 119 -3.18 0.33 -6.25
N TYR A 120 -2.36 0.18 -5.20
CA TYR A 120 -1.54 -1.00 -4.95
C TYR A 120 -2.33 -2.21 -4.45
N SER A 121 -3.59 -1.98 -4.06
CA SER A 121 -4.55 -2.98 -3.62
C SER A 121 -4.13 -3.77 -2.37
N VAL A 122 -5.09 -4.44 -1.74
CA VAL A 122 -4.88 -5.33 -0.58
C VAL A 122 -5.76 -6.59 -0.68
N GLN A 123 -5.26 -7.74 -0.22
CA GLN A 123 -6.07 -8.96 -0.10
C GLN A 123 -6.80 -9.01 1.24
N LEU A 124 -7.84 -8.19 1.38
CA LEU A 124 -8.51 -7.96 2.67
C LEU A 124 -9.02 -9.25 3.34
N PHE A 125 -9.51 -10.21 2.55
CA PHE A 125 -10.05 -11.48 3.05
C PHE A 125 -9.05 -12.65 2.93
N SER A 126 -7.76 -12.39 2.76
CA SER A 126 -6.75 -13.44 2.80
C SER A 126 -6.73 -14.14 4.17
N PRO A 127 -6.64 -15.49 4.25
CA PRO A 127 -6.42 -16.44 3.16
C PRO A 127 -7.71 -17.02 2.54
N LEU A 128 -8.89 -16.59 3.01
CA LEU A 128 -10.19 -17.09 2.53
C LEU A 128 -10.47 -16.69 1.08
N SER A 129 -9.91 -15.57 0.61
CA SER A 129 -10.02 -15.11 -0.77
C SER A 129 -8.70 -14.48 -1.24
N ALA A 130 -8.33 -14.77 -2.49
CA ALA A 130 -7.20 -14.14 -3.18
C ALA A 130 -7.59 -12.84 -3.92
N ARG A 131 -8.81 -12.32 -3.72
CA ARG A 131 -9.29 -11.12 -4.39
C ARG A 131 -8.58 -9.87 -3.87
N TRP A 132 -8.16 -9.02 -4.79
CA TRP A 132 -7.54 -7.72 -4.52
C TRP A 132 -8.61 -6.62 -4.46
N TYR A 133 -8.52 -5.75 -3.45
CA TYR A 133 -9.42 -4.62 -3.23
C TYR A 133 -8.64 -3.31 -3.27
N HIS A 134 -9.24 -2.26 -3.84
CA HIS A 134 -8.66 -0.91 -3.95
C HIS A 134 -9.78 0.13 -4.02
N ALA A 135 -9.46 1.38 -3.72
CA ALA A 135 -10.37 2.53 -3.83
C ALA A 135 -9.73 3.76 -4.50
N ASP A 136 -8.45 3.67 -4.87
CA ASP A 136 -7.74 4.63 -5.72
C ASP A 136 -7.82 6.11 -5.29
N GLY A 137 -8.07 6.39 -4.01
CA GLY A 137 -8.19 7.74 -3.51
C GLY A 137 -6.84 8.42 -3.31
N LEU A 138 -5.82 7.67 -2.87
CA LEU A 138 -4.58 8.25 -2.37
C LEU A 138 -3.34 7.71 -3.07
N PHE A 139 -2.35 8.58 -3.22
CA PHE A 139 -1.03 8.16 -3.69
C PHE A 139 -0.27 7.45 -2.57
N ILE A 140 0.62 6.51 -2.91
CA ILE A 140 1.31 5.68 -1.90
C ILE A 140 2.12 6.51 -0.88
N ILE A 141 2.65 7.65 -1.31
CA ILE A 141 3.35 8.65 -0.49
C ILE A 141 2.60 9.99 -0.62
N ASP A 142 1.50 10.14 0.11
CA ASP A 142 0.67 11.33 0.02
C ASP A 142 1.29 12.51 0.81
N LEU A 143 1.87 13.48 0.09
CA LEU A 143 2.55 14.63 0.67
C LEU A 143 1.62 15.52 1.51
N PHE A 144 0.35 15.62 1.15
CA PHE A 144 -0.62 16.46 1.86
C PHE A 144 -0.99 15.83 3.20
N LEU A 145 -1.18 14.51 3.23
CA LEU A 145 -1.35 13.76 4.47
C LEU A 145 -0.10 13.81 5.35
N TRP A 146 1.10 13.68 4.78
CA TRP A 146 2.35 13.83 5.53
C TRP A 146 2.44 15.19 6.22
N ILE A 147 2.23 16.26 5.48
CA ILE A 147 2.26 17.63 6.01
C ILE A 147 1.20 17.77 7.09
N LEU A 148 -0.06 17.40 6.84
CA LEU A 148 -1.17 17.53 7.79
C LEU A 148 -0.93 16.75 9.09
N LEU A 149 -0.57 15.47 8.98
CA LEU A 149 -0.38 14.60 10.14
C LEU A 149 0.88 15.01 10.91
N GLY A 150 2.00 15.23 10.23
CA GLY A 150 3.26 15.66 10.84
C GLY A 150 3.14 17.03 11.54
N ALA A 151 2.51 17.99 10.87
CA ALA A 151 2.09 19.27 11.44
C ALA A 151 1.32 19.07 12.74
N SER A 152 0.23 18.31 12.68
CA SER A 152 -0.68 18.15 13.81
C SER A 152 0.02 17.53 15.03
N VAL A 153 0.90 16.55 14.81
CA VAL A 153 1.74 15.96 15.86
C VAL A 153 2.68 17.00 16.45
N PHE A 154 3.38 17.79 15.61
CA PHE A 154 4.30 18.82 16.07
C PHE A 154 3.59 19.87 16.94
N TRP A 155 2.50 20.45 16.44
CA TRP A 155 1.73 21.47 17.14
C TRP A 155 1.06 20.92 18.41
N SER A 156 0.47 19.73 18.36
CA SER A 156 -0.13 19.06 19.53
C SER A 156 0.92 18.80 20.61
N LYS A 157 2.09 18.25 20.27
CA LYS A 157 3.21 18.07 21.23
C LYS A 157 3.69 19.39 21.83
N ARG A 158 3.75 20.46 21.04
CA ARG A 158 4.17 21.77 21.53
C ARG A 158 3.16 22.35 22.53
N GLN A 159 1.87 22.17 22.29
CA GLN A 159 0.81 22.60 23.21
C GLN A 159 0.78 21.74 24.49
N GLU A 160 0.96 20.43 24.35
CA GLU A 160 1.06 19.50 25.47
C GLU A 160 2.22 19.87 26.41
N LYS A 161 3.41 20.14 25.84
CA LYS A 161 4.58 20.62 26.61
C LYS A 161 4.34 21.95 27.32
N ARG A 162 3.43 22.78 26.82
CA ARG A 162 3.04 24.06 27.43
C ARG A 162 1.92 23.90 28.45
N GLY A 163 1.46 22.68 28.74
CA GLY A 163 0.39 22.42 29.70
C GLY A 163 -1.00 22.86 29.24
N ARG A 164 -1.21 23.10 27.94
CA ARG A 164 -2.51 23.56 27.43
C ARG A 164 -3.52 22.42 27.35
N ALA A 165 -4.67 22.53 28.02
CA ALA A 165 -5.67 21.45 28.07
C ALA A 165 -6.25 21.04 26.69
N ASP A 166 -6.19 21.92 25.69
CA ASP A 166 -6.75 21.72 24.35
C ASP A 166 -5.77 21.07 23.34
N TRP A 167 -4.58 20.64 23.77
CA TRP A 167 -3.60 19.96 22.91
C TRP A 167 -4.16 18.77 22.09
N PRO A 168 -5.16 18.00 22.56
CA PRO A 168 -5.74 16.93 21.73
C PRO A 168 -6.59 17.44 20.57
N ARG A 169 -7.17 18.64 20.70
CA ARG A 169 -8.05 19.22 19.66
C ARG A 169 -7.32 19.43 18.34
N VAL A 170 -6.03 19.74 18.38
CA VAL A 170 -5.19 19.86 17.18
C VAL A 170 -5.17 18.57 16.37
N ALA A 171 -4.94 17.43 17.03
CA ALA A 171 -4.93 16.12 16.39
C ALA A 171 -6.35 15.68 15.97
N GLN A 172 -7.37 15.95 16.79
CA GLN A 172 -8.77 15.65 16.45
C GLN A 172 -9.23 16.40 15.19
N ASN A 173 -8.91 17.69 15.10
CA ASN A 173 -9.20 18.51 13.92
C ASN A 173 -8.43 17.98 12.69
N ALA A 174 -7.16 17.60 12.86
CA ALA A 174 -6.37 17.03 11.77
C ALA A 174 -6.94 15.69 11.28
N ILE A 175 -7.47 14.84 12.16
CA ILE A 175 -8.20 13.62 11.77
C ILE A 175 -9.44 14.00 10.94
N GLY A 176 -10.23 14.97 11.39
CA GLY A 176 -11.40 15.45 10.65
C GLY A 176 -11.05 15.96 9.25
N ILE A 177 -9.98 16.76 9.15
CA ILE A 177 -9.48 17.28 7.86
C ILE A 177 -8.96 16.13 6.98
N ALA A 178 -8.23 15.17 7.55
CA ALA A 178 -7.73 14.01 6.81
C ALA A 178 -8.89 13.16 6.25
N VAL A 179 -9.94 12.91 7.05
CA VAL A 179 -11.13 12.20 6.58
C VAL A 179 -11.82 12.97 5.44
N ALA A 180 -11.97 14.29 5.56
CA ALA A 180 -12.53 15.12 4.50
C ALA A 180 -11.68 15.08 3.22
N TYR A 181 -10.36 15.16 3.34
CA TYR A 181 -9.42 15.05 2.23
C TYR A 181 -9.50 13.67 1.53
N ILE A 182 -9.61 12.59 2.29
CA ILE A 182 -9.80 11.23 1.77
C ILE A 182 -11.13 11.14 1.03
N ALA A 183 -12.22 11.61 1.63
CA ALA A 183 -13.55 11.58 1.01
C ALA A 183 -13.59 12.39 -0.30
N LEU A 184 -12.97 13.57 -0.33
CA LEU A 184 -12.83 14.37 -1.54
C LEU A 184 -12.08 13.60 -2.63
N ASN A 185 -10.96 12.96 -2.27
CA ASN A 185 -10.17 12.18 -3.22
C ASN A 185 -10.91 10.96 -3.77
N LEU A 186 -11.68 10.26 -2.94
CA LEU A 186 -12.54 9.15 -3.39
C LEU A 186 -13.60 9.64 -4.37
N LEU A 187 -14.22 10.81 -4.12
CA LEU A 187 -15.18 11.41 -5.04
C LEU A 187 -14.54 11.80 -6.39
N ILE A 188 -13.30 12.29 -6.36
CA ILE A 188 -12.52 12.59 -7.57
C ILE A 188 -12.26 11.31 -8.37
N SER A 189 -11.83 10.23 -7.70
CA SER A 189 -11.59 8.92 -8.31
C SER A 189 -12.86 8.33 -8.92
N ASP A 190 -14.00 8.40 -8.20
CA ASP A 190 -15.31 7.96 -8.69
C ASP A 190 -15.74 8.69 -9.98
N ARG A 191 -15.59 10.02 -10.02
CA ARG A 191 -15.88 10.80 -11.24
C ARG A 191 -14.96 10.46 -12.40
N ALA A 192 -13.69 10.20 -12.12
CA ALA A 192 -12.73 9.82 -13.13
C ALA A 192 -13.01 8.40 -13.68
N GLU A 193 -13.41 7.47 -12.82
CA GLU A 193 -13.88 6.13 -13.22
C GLU A 193 -15.15 6.22 -14.08
N ALA A 194 -16.13 7.03 -13.67
CA ALA A 194 -17.35 7.27 -14.43
C ALA A 194 -17.06 7.81 -15.84
N ALA A 195 -16.05 8.67 -16.00
CA ALA A 195 -15.61 9.15 -17.31
C ALA A 195 -15.06 8.02 -18.20
N VAL A 196 -14.29 7.08 -17.63
CA VAL A 196 -13.82 5.87 -18.34
C VAL A 196 -15.01 5.02 -18.77
N ARG A 197 -15.94 4.72 -17.86
CA ARG A 197 -17.13 3.89 -18.15
C ARG A 197 -18.01 4.49 -19.24
N LYS A 198 -18.15 5.82 -19.27
CA LYS A 198 -18.87 6.53 -20.34
C LYS A 198 -18.16 6.42 -21.69
N ARG A 199 -16.83 6.48 -21.70
CA ARG A 199 -16.01 6.43 -22.93
C ARG A 199 -15.86 5.01 -23.50
N ALA A 200 -15.76 4.02 -22.61
CA ALA A 200 -15.51 2.62 -22.89
C ALA A 200 -16.42 1.74 -22.01
N PRO A 201 -17.69 1.48 -22.43
CA PRO A 201 -18.66 0.74 -21.64
C PRO A 201 -18.25 -0.70 -21.31
N THR A 202 -17.37 -1.30 -22.13
CA THR A 202 -16.83 -2.65 -21.94
C THR A 202 -15.55 -2.69 -21.09
N ALA A 203 -15.12 -1.54 -20.54
CA ALA A 203 -13.93 -1.44 -19.71
C ALA A 203 -14.04 -2.30 -18.44
N GLN A 204 -12.98 -3.03 -18.16
CA GLN A 204 -12.78 -3.88 -17.00
C GLN A 204 -11.50 -3.45 -16.28
N ALA A 205 -11.37 -3.82 -14.99
CA ALA A 205 -10.17 -3.54 -14.19
C ALA A 205 -9.72 -2.06 -14.34
N ILE A 206 -10.62 -1.14 -13.99
CA ILE A 206 -10.37 0.30 -14.10
C ILE A 206 -9.61 0.75 -12.85
N PHE A 207 -8.53 1.50 -13.07
CA PHE A 207 -7.72 2.11 -12.01
C PHE A 207 -7.59 3.61 -12.25
N THR A 208 -7.72 4.39 -11.19
CA THR A 208 -7.68 5.86 -11.21
C THR A 208 -6.58 6.38 -10.29
N SER A 209 -5.32 6.24 -10.68
CA SER A 209 -4.19 6.57 -9.81
C SER A 209 -4.02 8.07 -9.63
N PRO A 210 -4.02 8.62 -8.40
CA PRO A 210 -3.59 10.00 -8.16
C PRO A 210 -2.07 10.13 -8.36
N PRO A 211 -1.59 11.16 -9.10
CA PRO A 211 -0.17 11.44 -9.19
C PRO A 211 0.37 12.08 -7.89
N PRO A 212 1.69 12.05 -7.65
CA PRO A 212 2.27 12.40 -6.34
C PRO A 212 1.97 13.82 -5.83
N ALA A 213 1.99 14.82 -6.71
CA ALA A 213 1.87 16.22 -6.33
C ALA A 213 0.51 16.85 -6.70
N LEU A 214 -0.20 16.26 -7.67
CA LEU A 214 -1.45 16.80 -8.21
C LEU A 214 -2.60 15.90 -7.78
N PHE A 215 -2.89 15.86 -6.47
CA PHE A 215 -3.88 14.95 -5.89
C PHE A 215 -5.28 15.08 -6.50
N TRP A 216 -5.60 16.16 -7.22
CA TRP A 216 -6.88 16.33 -7.89
C TRP A 216 -6.96 15.72 -9.29
N ARG A 217 -5.84 15.28 -9.87
CA ARG A 217 -5.77 14.62 -11.19
C ARG A 217 -5.76 13.10 -11.05
N ARG A 218 -6.11 12.39 -12.12
CA ARG A 218 -6.09 10.92 -12.14
C ARG A 218 -5.39 10.41 -13.40
N ASP A 219 -4.39 9.58 -13.21
CA ASP A 219 -3.80 8.75 -14.25
C ASP A 219 -4.68 7.50 -14.39
N LEU A 220 -5.36 7.39 -15.53
CA LEU A 220 -6.36 6.37 -15.80
C LEU A 220 -5.71 5.17 -16.49
N THR A 221 -6.06 3.97 -16.05
CA THR A 221 -5.69 2.71 -16.70
C THR A 221 -6.89 1.77 -16.71
N TRP A 222 -7.19 1.15 -17.84
CA TRP A 222 -8.26 0.14 -17.90
C TRP A 222 -7.96 -0.92 -18.96
N ARG A 223 -8.72 -2.03 -18.89
CA ARG A 223 -8.65 -3.14 -19.83
C ARG A 223 -9.92 -3.25 -20.66
N GLU A 224 -9.78 -3.45 -21.97
CA GLU A 224 -10.86 -3.82 -22.89
C GLU A 224 -10.46 -5.10 -23.63
N GLY A 225 -10.96 -6.26 -23.20
CA GLY A 225 -10.50 -7.56 -23.71
C GLY A 225 -9.01 -7.78 -23.40
N ASP A 226 -8.19 -7.95 -24.44
CA ASP A 226 -6.72 -8.09 -24.33
C ASP A 226 -5.97 -6.76 -24.45
N CYS A 227 -6.67 -5.65 -24.64
CA CYS A 227 -6.08 -4.32 -24.77
C CYS A 227 -6.04 -3.59 -23.43
N TYR A 228 -4.88 -3.04 -23.08
CA TYR A 228 -4.76 -2.00 -22.07
C TYR A 228 -4.75 -0.62 -22.71
N ARG A 229 -5.32 0.34 -21.99
CA ARG A 229 -5.32 1.74 -22.37
C ARG A 229 -5.02 2.62 -21.17
N TRP A 230 -4.44 3.78 -21.47
CA TRP A 230 -4.15 4.81 -20.50
C TRP A 230 -4.74 6.15 -20.93
N SER A 231 -5.07 6.97 -19.95
CA SER A 231 -5.42 8.38 -20.17
C SER A 231 -5.12 9.18 -18.92
N LYS A 232 -5.42 10.47 -18.95
CA LYS A 232 -5.39 11.37 -17.81
C LYS A 232 -6.75 12.01 -17.65
N TRP A 233 -7.11 12.33 -16.42
CA TRP A 233 -8.33 13.03 -16.09
C TRP A 233 -8.04 14.19 -15.15
N ASP A 234 -8.66 15.31 -15.44
CA ASP A 234 -8.62 16.54 -14.66
C ASP A 234 -10.07 16.99 -14.40
N PRO A 235 -10.41 17.48 -13.19
CA PRO A 235 -11.78 17.85 -12.86
C PRO A 235 -12.32 19.02 -13.70
N VAL A 236 -11.43 19.86 -14.25
CA VAL A 236 -11.80 21.01 -15.09
C VAL A 236 -11.71 20.65 -16.56
N ALA A 237 -10.60 20.04 -16.99
CA ALA A 237 -10.38 19.72 -18.40
C ALA A 237 -11.05 18.41 -18.88
N GLY A 238 -11.54 17.59 -17.95
CA GLY A 238 -12.12 16.29 -18.24
C GLY A 238 -11.07 15.22 -18.59
N MET A 239 -11.50 14.21 -19.34
CA MET A 239 -10.65 13.10 -19.76
C MET A 239 -9.86 13.46 -21.04
N CYS A 240 -8.53 13.29 -21.00
CA CYS A 240 -7.68 13.40 -22.18
C CYS A 240 -7.93 12.27 -23.18
N PRO A 241 -7.47 12.40 -24.45
CA PRO A 241 -7.50 11.31 -25.40
C PRO A 241 -6.81 10.05 -24.86
N ALA A 242 -7.48 8.90 -25.00
CA ALA A 242 -6.94 7.62 -24.59
C ALA A 242 -5.77 7.20 -25.50
N SER A 243 -4.82 6.45 -24.93
CA SER A 243 -3.77 5.80 -25.70
C SER A 243 -4.34 4.82 -26.73
N ARG A 244 -3.51 4.46 -27.71
CA ARG A 244 -3.77 3.29 -28.56
C ARG A 244 -3.82 2.02 -27.69
N CYS A 245 -4.45 0.98 -28.22
CA CYS A 245 -4.46 -0.33 -27.56
C CYS A 245 -3.02 -0.83 -27.45
N THR A 246 -2.64 -1.22 -26.24
CA THR A 246 -1.45 -2.04 -26.01
C THR A 246 -1.91 -3.44 -25.60
N PRO A 247 -1.65 -4.47 -26.42
CA PRO A 247 -1.97 -5.85 -26.06
C PRO A 247 -1.27 -6.27 -24.77
N ASN A 248 -1.90 -7.14 -23.98
CA ASN A 248 -1.31 -7.64 -22.73
C ASN A 248 -0.04 -8.49 -22.90
N GLY A 249 0.22 -9.03 -24.09
CA GLY A 249 1.40 -9.85 -24.41
C GLY A 249 1.47 -11.21 -23.70
N MET A 250 0.49 -11.57 -22.87
CA MET A 250 0.51 -12.81 -22.07
C MET A 250 0.32 -14.07 -22.92
N ALA A 251 -0.22 -13.92 -24.14
CA ALA A 251 -0.39 -15.02 -25.08
C ALA A 251 0.89 -15.38 -25.85
N ASP A 252 1.94 -14.57 -25.77
CA ASP A 252 3.19 -14.79 -26.50
C ASP A 252 3.85 -16.13 -26.10
N PRO A 253 4.25 -16.99 -27.06
CA PRO A 253 4.92 -18.26 -26.78
C PRO A 253 6.17 -18.14 -25.91
N TYR A 254 6.97 -17.09 -26.10
CA TYR A 254 8.18 -16.84 -25.32
C TYR A 254 7.84 -16.47 -23.87
N VAL A 255 6.77 -15.70 -23.66
CA VAL A 255 6.27 -15.38 -22.32
C VAL A 255 5.79 -16.63 -21.60
N ARG A 256 5.07 -17.52 -22.29
CA ARG A 256 4.65 -18.81 -21.73
C ARG A 256 5.84 -19.69 -21.36
N GLU A 257 6.89 -19.70 -22.20
CA GLU A 257 8.11 -20.45 -21.91
C GLU A 257 8.86 -19.90 -20.70
N ALA A 258 9.02 -18.57 -20.62
CA ALA A 258 9.62 -17.93 -19.45
C ALA A 258 8.87 -18.29 -18.16
N LEU A 259 7.53 -18.29 -18.20
CA LEU A 259 6.71 -18.66 -17.04
C LEU A 259 6.86 -20.12 -16.62
N ARG A 260 7.15 -21.04 -17.55
CA ARG A 260 7.45 -22.44 -17.24
C ARG A 260 8.80 -22.58 -16.55
N ARG A 261 9.82 -21.88 -17.04
CA ARG A 261 11.21 -21.97 -16.54
C ARG A 261 11.43 -21.20 -15.25
N GLU A 262 10.78 -20.05 -15.06
CA GLU A 262 11.06 -19.12 -13.98
C GLU A 262 9.95 -19.08 -12.91
N PRO A 263 10.14 -19.71 -11.74
CA PRO A 263 9.19 -19.63 -10.63
C PRO A 263 8.95 -18.20 -10.14
N ALA A 264 9.95 -17.33 -10.24
CA ALA A 264 9.86 -15.93 -9.83
C ALA A 264 8.79 -15.16 -10.62
N LEU A 265 8.67 -15.42 -11.92
CA LEU A 265 7.65 -14.81 -12.78
C LEU A 265 6.24 -15.29 -12.39
N ARG A 266 6.07 -16.58 -12.10
CA ARG A 266 4.79 -17.13 -11.61
C ARG A 266 4.39 -16.55 -10.26
N LYS A 267 5.35 -16.34 -9.35
CA LYS A 267 5.11 -15.68 -8.06
C LYS A 267 4.65 -14.23 -8.25
N PHE A 268 5.24 -13.50 -9.21
CA PHE A 268 4.82 -12.15 -9.56
C PHE A 268 3.38 -12.09 -10.10
N LEU A 269 2.99 -13.02 -10.98
CA LEU A 269 1.63 -13.06 -11.54
C LEU A 269 0.52 -13.32 -10.51
N ARG A 270 0.83 -13.92 -9.35
CA ARG A 270 -0.16 -14.05 -8.25
C ARG A 270 -0.58 -12.69 -7.67
N TRP A 271 0.23 -11.65 -7.88
CA TRP A 271 -0.05 -10.29 -7.43
C TRP A 271 -0.53 -9.36 -8.53
N SER A 272 -0.05 -9.57 -9.76
CA SER A 272 -0.40 -8.65 -10.85
C SER A 272 -1.90 -8.71 -11.13
N VAL A 273 -2.56 -7.56 -11.03
CA VAL A 273 -3.99 -7.43 -11.33
C VAL A 273 -4.19 -7.18 -12.82
N MET A 274 -3.25 -6.47 -13.45
CA MET A 274 -3.25 -6.18 -14.88
C MET A 274 -1.91 -6.61 -15.52
N PRO A 275 -1.64 -7.92 -15.66
CA PRO A 275 -0.36 -8.40 -16.14
C PRO A 275 -0.12 -7.94 -17.58
N LEU A 276 1.04 -7.34 -17.80
CA LEU A 276 1.51 -6.86 -19.09
C LEU A 276 2.88 -7.48 -19.35
N ALA A 277 3.02 -8.18 -20.46
CA ALA A 277 4.26 -8.81 -20.87
C ALA A 277 4.73 -8.30 -22.23
N SER A 278 6.03 -8.32 -22.42
CA SER A 278 6.68 -8.07 -23.70
C SER A 278 7.89 -8.99 -23.84
N SER A 279 8.16 -9.41 -25.07
CA SER A 279 9.33 -10.20 -25.42
C SER A 279 10.10 -9.53 -26.53
N GLU A 280 11.41 -9.45 -26.35
CA GLU A 280 12.35 -8.97 -27.35
C GLU A 280 13.30 -10.12 -27.68
N ALA A 281 13.21 -10.62 -28.91
CA ALA A 281 14.09 -11.66 -29.41
C ALA A 281 15.35 -11.05 -30.02
N SER A 282 16.52 -11.54 -29.61
CA SER A 282 17.81 -11.29 -30.24
C SER A 282 18.40 -12.60 -30.75
N LEU A 283 19.55 -12.55 -31.44
CA LEU A 283 20.20 -13.74 -32.00
C LEU A 283 20.45 -14.82 -30.94
N CYS A 284 20.95 -14.44 -29.76
CA CYS A 284 21.40 -15.37 -28.73
C CYS A 284 20.45 -15.52 -27.53
N GLU A 285 19.60 -14.52 -27.32
CA GLU A 285 18.73 -14.47 -26.16
C GLU A 285 17.36 -13.88 -26.50
N ILE A 286 16.32 -14.40 -25.85
CA ILE A 286 14.99 -13.84 -25.84
C ILE A 286 14.77 -13.26 -24.45
N ARG A 287 14.62 -11.94 -24.39
CA ARG A 287 14.36 -11.21 -23.16
C ARG A 287 12.87 -11.09 -22.96
N VAL A 288 12.35 -11.69 -21.90
CA VAL A 288 10.94 -11.61 -21.51
C VAL A 288 10.83 -10.70 -20.31
N GLN A 289 10.00 -9.67 -20.43
CA GLN A 289 9.66 -8.77 -19.33
C GLN A 289 8.17 -8.91 -18.99
N ILE A 290 7.88 -9.05 -17.71
CA ILE A 290 6.52 -9.07 -17.16
C ILE A 290 6.40 -7.99 -16.10
N GLY A 291 5.38 -7.15 -16.23
CA GLY A 291 5.02 -6.12 -15.27
C GLY A 291 3.51 -6.02 -15.10
N ASP A 292 3.06 -4.88 -14.58
CA ASP A 292 1.63 -4.60 -14.35
C ASP A 292 1.28 -3.25 -14.98
N ALA A 293 0.24 -3.24 -15.82
CA ALA A 293 -0.16 -2.10 -16.63
C ALA A 293 -0.46 -0.84 -15.82
N ARG A 294 -0.82 -0.99 -14.53
CA ARG A 294 -1.06 0.14 -13.60
C ARG A 294 0.17 1.03 -13.43
N TYR A 295 1.38 0.48 -13.57
CA TYR A 295 2.64 1.17 -13.27
C TYR A 295 3.55 1.36 -14.50
N MET A 296 3.14 0.88 -15.67
CA MET A 296 3.99 0.81 -16.88
C MET A 296 3.76 1.95 -17.87
N GLN A 297 3.27 3.12 -17.43
CA GLN A 297 2.85 4.21 -18.33
C GLN A 297 3.94 4.81 -19.24
N LEU A 298 5.23 4.48 -19.04
CA LEU A 298 6.32 5.01 -19.84
C LEU A 298 7.27 3.87 -20.23
N ARG A 299 7.50 3.72 -21.53
CA ARG A 299 8.55 2.85 -22.10
C ARG A 299 9.86 3.12 -21.36
N GLY A 300 10.26 2.17 -20.52
CA GLY A 300 11.44 2.27 -19.67
C GLY A 300 11.41 1.15 -18.64
N ARG A 301 12.59 0.61 -18.30
CA ARG A 301 12.75 -0.41 -17.27
C ARG A 301 12.22 0.14 -15.94
N SER A 302 11.12 -0.39 -15.45
CA SER A 302 10.57 -0.09 -14.12
C SER A 302 11.11 -1.13 -13.15
N GLY A 303 11.53 -0.72 -11.95
CA GLY A 303 11.95 -1.64 -10.88
C GLY A 303 10.86 -2.61 -10.42
N LEU A 304 9.62 -2.42 -10.88
CA LEU A 304 8.48 -3.30 -10.64
C LEU A 304 8.32 -4.40 -11.70
N MET A 305 9.14 -4.40 -12.75
CA MET A 305 9.16 -5.47 -13.74
C MET A 305 9.95 -6.67 -13.22
N ARG A 306 9.63 -7.85 -13.75
CA ARG A 306 10.46 -9.04 -13.62
C ARG A 306 10.89 -9.47 -15.01
N GLU A 307 12.14 -9.85 -15.11
CA GLU A 307 12.76 -10.19 -16.38
C GLU A 307 13.28 -11.63 -16.31
N ALA A 308 13.16 -12.33 -17.43
CA ALA A 308 13.77 -13.61 -17.67
C ALA A 308 14.47 -13.57 -19.02
N VAL A 309 15.63 -14.21 -19.10
CA VAL A 309 16.40 -14.33 -20.33
C VAL A 309 16.39 -15.80 -20.73
N ILE A 310 15.86 -16.08 -21.92
CA ILE A 310 15.80 -17.43 -22.47
C ILE A 310 16.85 -17.53 -23.58
N PRO A 311 17.83 -18.44 -23.49
CA PRO A 311 18.78 -18.65 -24.56
C PRO A 311 18.10 -19.27 -25.79
N THR A 312 18.42 -18.77 -26.98
CA THR A 312 17.85 -19.25 -28.26
C THR A 312 18.51 -20.53 -28.74
N GLY A 313 19.74 -20.81 -28.30
CA GLY A 313 20.55 -21.92 -28.80
C GLY A 313 21.09 -21.71 -30.21
N ALA A 314 21.08 -20.48 -30.73
CA ALA A 314 21.60 -20.18 -32.05
C ALA A 314 23.14 -20.42 -32.14
N PRO A 315 23.66 -20.88 -33.29
CA PRO A 315 25.09 -21.08 -33.47
C PRO A 315 25.86 -19.77 -33.33
N GLY A 316 27.00 -19.80 -32.62
CA GLY A 316 27.84 -18.63 -32.36
C GLY A 316 27.52 -17.86 -31.07
N CYS A 317 26.58 -18.36 -30.27
CA CYS A 317 26.22 -17.76 -28.98
C CYS A 317 27.03 -18.34 -27.81
N PRO A 318 27.35 -17.53 -26.78
CA PRO A 318 28.10 -18.00 -25.61
C PRO A 318 27.32 -19.10 -24.87
N PRO A 319 28.01 -20.09 -24.26
CA PRO A 319 27.35 -21.16 -23.51
C PRO A 319 26.58 -20.59 -22.32
N THR A 320 25.39 -21.16 -22.07
CA THR A 320 24.50 -20.78 -20.97
C THR A 320 25.07 -21.27 -19.64
N GLY A 321 25.39 -20.34 -18.74
CA GLY A 321 25.83 -20.64 -17.36
C GLY A 321 24.69 -21.01 -16.42
#